data_AF-A0A0E9AJ09-F1
#
_entry.id   AF-A0A0E9AJ09-F1
#
_cell.length_a   1.000
_cell.length_b   1.000
_cell.length_c   1.000
_cell.angle_alpha   90.00
_cell.angle_beta   90.00
_cell.angle_gamma   90.00
#
_symmetry.space_group_name_H-M   'P 1'
#
loop_
_entity.id
_entity.type
_entity.pdbx_description
1 polymer ?
#
loop_
_entity_poly.entity_id
_entity_poly.type
_entity_poly.pdbx_seq_one_letter_code
_entity_poly.pdbx_strand_id
1 'polypeptide(L)'
;MLTTTVDGLWVLQAVTGVEQTCPELGLRPLLPRLDTAERALRHPVAAELMAVGALDQAGNADPMVREWLTVLLRRDLGLLVTIGVPGGEPTRAAICRFATWWVVLERHGNLVRLYPAGTASDEAGAGELVVGQVERLCGVAEAAPLRPVTVDADELLHAVRDAGTLRSYLLSQRLDVDQLQMVTMAADPTRSAHATLVALQAGVGPESRRASWSAIQRWPSWTLPPGASASKA
;
A
#
# COMPACT_ATOMS: atom_id res chain seq x y z
N MET A 1 2.91 5.64 17.30
CA MET A 1 2.55 6.27 16.01
C MET A 1 2.95 7.73 16.07
N LEU A 2 3.62 8.23 15.05
CA LEU A 2 3.99 9.63 14.89
C LEU A 2 3.14 10.26 13.78
N THR A 3 2.48 11.38 14.07
CA THR A 3 1.84 12.24 13.06
C THR A 3 2.58 13.55 13.01
N THR A 4 2.99 13.99 11.83
CA THR A 4 3.70 15.26 11.63
C THR A 4 3.46 15.79 10.22
N THR A 5 4.07 16.92 9.86
CA THR A 5 4.01 17.48 8.51
C THR A 5 5.09 16.88 7.61
N VAL A 6 5.03 17.13 6.29
CA VAL A 6 6.13 16.78 5.37
C VAL A 6 7.44 17.45 5.80
N ASP A 7 7.40 18.66 6.35
CA ASP A 7 8.58 19.32 6.89
C ASP A 7 9.09 18.63 8.16
N GLY A 8 8.20 18.11 9.02
CA GLY A 8 8.59 17.30 10.16
C GLY A 8 9.31 16.01 9.74
N LEU A 9 8.79 15.32 8.72
CA LEU A 9 9.47 14.15 8.14
C LEU A 9 10.84 14.51 7.57
N TRP A 10 10.95 15.66 6.88
CA TRP A 10 12.22 16.16 6.37
C TRP A 10 13.23 16.43 7.49
N VAL A 11 12.81 17.02 8.62
CA VAL A 11 13.71 17.19 9.77
C VAL A 11 14.20 15.84 10.28
N LEU A 12 13.30 14.86 10.42
CA LEU A 12 13.67 13.51 10.86
C LEU A 12 14.63 12.83 9.89
N GLN A 13 14.44 12.97 8.59
CA GLN A 13 15.37 12.48 7.57
C GLN A 13 16.76 13.14 7.72
N ALA A 14 16.81 14.46 7.89
CA ALA A 14 18.06 15.20 8.03
C ALA A 14 18.88 14.77 9.26
N VAL A 15 18.24 14.60 10.42
CA VAL A 15 18.94 14.22 11.67
C VAL A 15 19.27 12.72 11.74
N THR A 16 18.61 11.89 10.93
CA THR A 16 18.90 10.45 10.85
C THR A 16 19.80 10.07 9.68
N GLY A 17 20.01 10.97 8.72
CA GLY A 17 20.76 10.69 7.48
C GLY A 17 19.98 9.82 6.49
N VAL A 18 18.64 9.74 6.62
CA VAL A 18 17.80 8.90 5.76
C VAL A 18 17.43 9.66 4.48
N GLU A 19 18.14 9.34 3.39
CA GLU A 19 18.04 10.09 2.15
C GLU A 19 16.71 9.94 1.41
N GLN A 20 16.13 8.73 1.46
CA GLN A 20 14.88 8.42 0.79
C GLN A 20 13.98 7.59 1.71
N THR A 21 12.69 7.91 1.68
CA THR A 21 11.63 7.09 2.27
C THR A 21 10.84 6.47 1.12
N CYS A 22 9.63 6.94 0.84
CA CYS A 22 8.77 6.44 -0.22
C CYS A 22 8.50 7.56 -1.24
N PRO A 23 9.36 7.75 -2.26
CA PRO A 23 9.16 8.79 -3.28
C PRO A 23 7.84 8.61 -4.04
N GLU A 24 7.30 7.40 -4.07
CA GLU A 24 6.02 7.05 -4.70
C GLU A 24 4.82 7.72 -4.00
N LEU A 25 4.99 8.17 -2.76
CA LEU A 25 4.02 9.02 -2.06
C LEU A 25 4.12 10.50 -2.44
N GLY A 26 5.00 10.85 -3.39
CA GLY A 26 5.33 12.22 -3.81
C GLY A 26 6.19 12.97 -2.80
N LEU A 27 6.89 12.25 -1.92
CA LEU A 27 7.78 12.82 -0.92
C LEU A 27 9.11 13.20 -1.57
N ARG A 28 9.63 14.38 -1.25
CA ARG A 28 10.93 14.82 -1.75
C ARG A 28 12.05 13.97 -1.11
N PRO A 29 13.09 13.59 -1.85
CA PRO A 29 14.30 13.06 -1.24
C PRO A 29 14.99 14.13 -0.39
N LEU A 30 15.74 13.70 0.61
CA LEU A 30 16.69 14.55 1.32
C LEU A 30 17.89 14.79 0.40
N LEU A 31 18.39 16.03 0.34
CA LEU A 31 19.61 16.39 -0.38
C LEU A 31 20.73 16.62 0.64
N PRO A 32 21.63 15.66 0.92
CA PRO A 32 22.54 15.73 2.07
C PRO A 32 23.42 16.99 2.15
N ARG A 33 23.75 17.58 0.99
CA ARG A 33 24.56 18.81 0.92
C ARG A 33 23.78 20.07 1.30
N LEU A 34 22.46 20.07 1.15
CA LEU A 34 21.61 21.23 1.37
C LEU A 34 20.76 21.09 2.65
N ASP A 35 20.34 19.86 2.95
CA ASP A 35 19.43 19.50 4.02
C ASP A 35 20.19 18.95 5.23
N THR A 36 21.10 19.75 5.78
CA THR A 36 21.89 19.35 6.95
C THR A 36 21.05 19.28 8.22
N ALA A 37 21.42 18.41 9.16
CA ALA A 37 20.77 18.31 10.47
C ALA A 37 20.72 19.66 11.20
N GLU A 38 21.81 20.43 11.16
CA GLU A 38 21.89 21.75 11.79
C GLU A 38 20.87 22.74 11.20
N ARG A 39 20.69 22.73 9.87
CA ARG A 39 19.68 23.57 9.20
C ARG A 39 18.27 23.09 9.53
N ALA A 40 18.04 21.78 9.56
CA ALA A 40 16.75 21.19 9.86
C ALA A 40 16.27 21.48 11.28
N LEU A 41 17.17 21.41 12.27
CA LEU A 41 16.86 21.71 13.67
C LEU A 41 16.51 23.19 13.91
N ARG A 42 16.88 24.10 13.01
CA ARG A 42 16.47 25.51 13.05
C ARG A 42 15.05 25.75 12.52
N HIS A 43 14.42 24.76 11.90
CA HIS A 43 13.05 24.88 11.40
C HIS A 43 12.04 24.85 12.57
N PRO A 44 10.95 25.65 12.55
CA PRO A 44 9.98 25.70 13.65
C PRO A 44 9.38 24.34 14.02
N VAL A 45 9.18 23.46 13.04
CA VAL A 45 8.64 22.10 13.25
C VAL A 45 9.51 21.24 14.18
N ALA A 46 10.80 21.56 14.35
CA ALA A 46 11.67 20.84 15.28
C ALA A 46 11.17 20.99 16.73
N ALA A 47 10.61 22.15 17.10
CA ALA A 47 10.01 22.36 18.41
C ALA A 47 8.77 21.50 18.63
N GLU A 48 7.94 21.34 17.58
CA GLU A 48 6.78 20.44 17.61
C GLU A 48 7.21 18.97 17.76
N LEU A 49 8.24 18.57 17.03
CA LEU A 49 8.81 17.22 17.12
C LEU A 49 9.41 16.93 18.50
N MET A 50 10.07 17.90 19.13
CA MET A 50 10.54 17.78 20.51
C MET A 50 9.37 17.67 21.50
N ALA A 51 8.31 18.47 21.31
CA ALA A 51 7.15 18.46 22.20
C ALA A 51 6.41 17.11 22.20
N VAL A 52 6.45 16.37 21.08
CA VAL A 52 5.87 15.02 20.98
C VAL A 52 6.89 13.90 21.25
N GLY A 53 8.12 14.24 21.64
CA GLY A 53 9.18 13.27 21.95
C GLY A 53 9.77 12.56 20.74
N ALA A 54 9.51 13.02 19.51
CA ALA A 54 10.14 12.49 18.30
C ALA A 54 11.59 12.94 18.15
N LEU A 55 11.95 14.06 18.78
CA LEU A 55 13.32 14.54 18.97
C LEU A 55 13.61 14.72 20.47
N ASP A 56 14.84 14.45 20.89
CA ASP A 56 15.33 14.78 22.23
C ASP A 56 15.84 16.24 22.32
N GLN A 57 16.26 16.67 23.52
CA GLN A 57 16.81 18.02 23.74
C GLN A 57 18.11 18.29 22.98
N ALA A 58 18.84 17.25 22.58
CA ALA A 58 20.05 17.36 21.78
C ALA A 58 19.75 17.35 20.26
N GLY A 59 18.49 17.25 19.86
CA GLY A 59 18.06 17.21 18.47
C GLY A 59 18.22 15.83 17.81
N ASN A 60 18.44 14.76 18.58
CA ASN A 60 18.46 13.41 18.05
C ASN A 60 17.04 12.87 17.92
N ALA A 61 16.78 12.15 16.82
CA ALA A 61 15.54 11.40 16.69
C ALA A 61 15.44 10.28 17.74
N ASP A 62 14.23 10.12 18.27
CA ASP A 62 13.87 8.99 19.12
C ASP A 62 14.30 7.66 18.46
N PRO A 63 14.90 6.72 19.23
CA PRO A 63 15.39 5.46 18.68
C PRO A 63 14.35 4.69 17.88
N MET A 64 13.09 4.67 18.31
CA MET A 64 12.03 3.95 17.61
C MET A 64 11.70 4.61 16.27
N VAL A 65 11.68 5.94 16.20
CA VAL A 65 11.50 6.69 14.94
C VAL A 65 12.64 6.40 13.97
N ARG A 66 13.88 6.32 14.47
CA ARG A 66 15.06 5.95 13.66
C ARG A 66 14.94 4.54 13.08
N GLU A 67 14.47 3.57 13.86
CA GLU A 67 14.20 2.21 13.37
C GLU A 67 13.14 2.23 12.25
N TRP A 68 12.04 2.98 12.42
CA TRP A 68 11.01 3.06 11.39
C TRP A 68 11.53 3.65 10.09
N LEU A 69 12.30 4.73 10.15
CA LEU A 69 12.93 5.33 8.97
C LEU A 69 13.95 4.39 8.33
N THR A 70 14.64 3.58 9.12
CA THR A 70 15.58 2.57 8.63
C THR A 70 14.85 1.48 7.83
N VAL A 71 13.69 1.01 8.29
CA VAL A 71 12.84 0.09 7.53
C VAL A 71 12.44 0.69 6.18
N LEU A 72 12.00 1.95 6.16
CA LEU A 72 11.61 2.61 4.90
C LEU A 72 12.78 2.74 3.91
N LEU A 73 13.97 3.11 4.41
CA LEU A 73 15.19 3.26 3.62
C LEU A 73 15.65 1.91 3.05
N ARG A 74 15.58 0.86 3.85
CA ARG A 74 16.13 -0.47 3.53
C ARG A 74 15.09 -1.43 2.95
N ARG A 75 13.86 -0.96 2.71
CA ARG A 75 12.73 -1.82 2.37
C ARG A 75 13.06 -2.77 1.22
N ASP A 76 12.78 -4.05 1.42
CA ASP A 76 12.89 -5.08 0.38
C ASP A 76 11.53 -5.33 -0.31
N LEU A 77 10.44 -4.98 0.37
CA LEU A 77 9.07 -5.04 -0.14
C LEU A 77 8.29 -3.79 0.28
N GLY A 78 7.43 -3.31 -0.61
CA GLY A 78 6.49 -2.23 -0.33
C GLY A 78 5.15 -2.47 -1.01
N LEU A 79 4.05 -2.32 -0.28
CA LEU A 79 2.72 -2.23 -0.86
C LEU A 79 2.27 -0.77 -0.84
N LEU A 80 2.19 -0.18 -2.02
CA LEU A 80 1.68 1.17 -2.23
C LEU A 80 0.17 1.13 -2.31
N VAL A 81 -0.48 2.01 -1.57
CA VAL A 81 -1.94 2.13 -1.52
C VAL A 81 -2.29 3.58 -1.84
N THR A 82 -3.11 3.80 -2.86
CA THR A 82 -3.72 5.11 -3.14
C THR A 82 -5.22 4.99 -2.99
N ILE A 83 -5.81 5.78 -2.10
CA ILE A 83 -7.24 5.78 -1.82
C ILE A 83 -7.83 7.08 -2.32
N GLY A 84 -8.70 7.00 -3.32
CA GLY A 84 -9.51 8.10 -3.77
C GLY A 84 -10.90 8.02 -3.15
N VAL A 85 -11.37 9.12 -2.59
CA VAL A 85 -12.76 9.29 -2.15
C VAL A 85 -13.41 10.41 -2.96
N PRO A 86 -14.71 10.33 -3.29
CA PRO A 86 -15.38 11.37 -4.05
C PRO A 86 -15.23 12.76 -3.42
N GLY A 87 -14.73 13.73 -4.20
CA GLY A 87 -14.57 15.12 -3.77
C GLY A 87 -13.45 15.39 -2.76
N GLY A 88 -12.64 14.39 -2.40
CA GLY A 88 -11.53 14.53 -1.45
C GLY A 88 -10.16 14.42 -2.10
N GLU A 89 -9.13 14.93 -1.42
CA GLU A 89 -7.75 14.63 -1.79
C GLU A 89 -7.41 13.15 -1.53
N PRO A 90 -6.68 12.49 -2.44
CA PRO A 90 -6.34 11.09 -2.27
C PRO A 90 -5.36 10.90 -1.11
N THR A 91 -5.63 9.87 -0.30
CA THR A 91 -4.68 9.40 0.71
C THR A 91 -3.72 8.42 0.06
N ARG A 92 -2.42 8.58 0.31
CA ARG A 92 -1.39 7.65 -0.16
C ARG A 92 -0.72 6.99 1.02
N ALA A 93 -0.46 5.70 0.95
CA ALA A 93 0.26 4.98 1.98
C ALA A 93 1.25 3.99 1.37
N ALA A 94 2.33 3.72 2.09
CA ALA A 94 3.25 2.65 1.79
C ALA A 94 3.36 1.75 3.03
N ILE A 95 3.06 0.46 2.85
CA ILE A 95 3.29 -0.58 3.85
C ILE A 95 4.60 -1.26 3.46
N CYS A 96 5.67 -0.95 4.18
CA CYS A 96 7.02 -1.37 3.84
C CYS A 96 7.52 -2.43 4.79
N ARG A 97 8.26 -3.40 4.24
CA ARG A 97 8.97 -4.42 4.99
C ARG A 97 10.48 -4.24 4.82
N PHE A 98 11.22 -4.47 5.89
CA PHE A 98 12.63 -4.82 5.83
C PHE A 98 12.90 -5.98 6.78
N ALA A 99 13.40 -7.09 6.24
CA ALA A 99 13.50 -8.36 6.97
C ALA A 99 12.13 -8.76 7.56
N THR A 100 12.01 -8.86 8.89
CA THR A 100 10.74 -9.19 9.56
C THR A 100 9.94 -7.97 10.00
N TRP A 101 10.48 -6.75 9.86
CA TRP A 101 9.87 -5.53 10.39
C TRP A 101 9.00 -4.85 9.35
N TRP A 102 7.82 -4.40 9.78
CA TRP A 102 6.85 -3.71 8.94
C TRP A 102 6.53 -2.33 9.47
N VAL A 103 6.57 -1.34 8.59
CA VAL A 103 6.33 0.08 8.90
C VAL A 103 5.40 0.65 7.85
N VAL A 104 4.45 1.48 8.29
CA VAL A 104 3.58 2.21 7.39
C VAL A 104 3.96 3.68 7.39
N LEU A 105 4.03 4.25 6.20
CA LEU A 105 4.09 5.69 5.97
C LEU A 105 2.85 6.12 5.19
N GLU A 106 1.99 6.93 5.79
CA GLU A 106 0.86 7.56 5.13
C GLU A 106 1.17 9.02 4.81
N ARG A 107 0.54 9.52 3.75
CA ARG A 107 0.48 10.93 3.39
C ARG A 107 -0.95 11.32 3.01
N HIS A 108 -1.41 12.41 3.59
CA HIS A 108 -2.65 13.09 3.21
C HIS A 108 -2.35 14.60 3.15
N GLY A 109 -2.34 15.16 1.93
CA GLY A 109 -1.89 16.54 1.71
C GLY A 109 -0.46 16.80 2.23
N ASN A 110 -0.35 17.70 3.22
CA ASN A 110 0.92 18.04 3.89
C ASN A 110 1.16 17.26 5.21
N LEU A 111 0.23 16.38 5.60
CA LEU A 111 0.37 15.57 6.81
C LEU A 111 0.91 14.19 6.45
N VAL A 112 1.74 13.65 7.33
CA VAL A 112 2.26 12.29 7.27
C VAL A 112 2.02 11.56 8.57
N ARG A 113 1.82 10.25 8.47
CA ARG A 113 1.77 9.34 9.62
C ARG A 113 2.80 8.24 9.45
N LEU A 114 3.63 8.05 10.45
CA LEU A 114 4.67 7.03 10.48
C LEU A 114 4.46 6.15 11.72
N TYR A 115 4.34 4.84 11.53
CA TYR A 115 4.14 3.93 12.65
C TYR A 115 4.51 2.48 12.28
N PRO A 116 4.79 1.63 13.27
CA PRO A 116 5.08 0.22 13.03
C PRO A 116 3.77 -0.52 12.78
N ALA A 117 3.73 -1.36 11.74
CA ALA A 117 2.63 -2.30 11.54
C ALA A 117 2.84 -3.60 12.33
N GLY A 118 4.09 -3.92 12.69
CA GLY A 118 4.43 -5.10 13.48
C GLY A 118 5.63 -5.85 12.91
N THR A 119 5.73 -7.13 13.27
CA THR A 119 6.74 -8.04 12.73
C THR A 119 6.10 -9.31 12.22
N ALA A 120 6.58 -9.83 11.09
CA ALA A 120 6.17 -11.13 10.56
C ALA A 120 7.36 -11.87 9.97
N SER A 121 7.51 -13.15 10.32
CA SER A 121 8.61 -14.03 9.87
C SER A 121 8.19 -15.07 8.84
N ASP A 122 6.89 -15.19 8.57
CA ASP A 122 6.31 -16.12 7.60
C ASP A 122 5.22 -15.45 6.75
N GLU A 123 4.76 -16.17 5.73
CA GLU A 123 3.77 -15.68 4.77
C GLU A 123 2.39 -15.46 5.42
N ALA A 124 1.98 -16.33 6.34
CA ALA A 124 0.67 -16.24 7.00
C ALA A 124 0.58 -14.98 7.85
N GLY A 125 1.57 -14.74 8.72
CA GLY A 125 1.63 -13.54 9.55
C GLY A 125 1.81 -12.27 8.73
N ALA A 126 2.57 -12.33 7.62
CA ALA A 126 2.67 -11.21 6.69
C ALA A 126 1.33 -10.90 6.02
N GLY A 127 0.58 -11.94 5.63
CA GLY A 127 -0.75 -11.82 5.05
C GLY A 127 -1.73 -11.16 6.01
N GLU A 128 -1.82 -11.64 7.25
CA GLU A 128 -2.68 -11.05 8.29
C GLU A 128 -2.32 -9.58 8.56
N LEU A 129 -1.03 -9.26 8.65
CA LEU A 129 -0.56 -7.89 8.86
C LEU A 129 -0.97 -6.98 7.70
N VAL A 130 -0.74 -7.41 6.46
CA VAL A 130 -1.08 -6.62 5.27
C VAL A 130 -2.59 -6.42 5.16
N VAL A 131 -3.39 -7.47 5.35
CA VAL A 131 -4.86 -7.39 5.35
C VAL A 131 -5.34 -6.40 6.41
N GLY A 132 -4.84 -6.51 7.64
CA GLY A 132 -5.21 -5.59 8.72
C GLY A 132 -4.84 -4.13 8.41
N GLN A 133 -3.71 -3.87 7.74
CA GLN A 133 -3.35 -2.51 7.32
C GLN A 133 -4.24 -2.00 6.18
N VAL A 134 -4.59 -2.85 5.21
CA VAL A 134 -5.48 -2.49 4.10
C VAL A 134 -6.89 -2.17 4.62
N GLU A 135 -7.43 -2.98 5.53
CA GLU A 135 -8.73 -2.74 6.17
C GLU A 135 -8.73 -1.44 6.99
N ARG A 136 -7.67 -1.18 7.75
CA ARG A 136 -7.54 0.08 8.51
C ARG A 136 -7.49 1.30 7.58
N LEU A 137 -6.82 1.18 6.43
CA LEU A 137 -6.69 2.26 5.45
C LEU A 137 -7.98 2.50 4.67
N CYS A 138 -8.62 1.43 4.17
CA CYS A 138 -9.79 1.51 3.29
C CYS A 138 -11.11 1.63 4.07
N GLY A 139 -11.10 1.28 5.36
CA GLY A 139 -12.31 1.02 6.12
C GLY A 139 -12.89 -0.37 5.83
N VAL A 140 -13.90 -0.74 6.62
CA VAL A 140 -14.64 -1.99 6.46
C VAL A 140 -15.98 -1.68 5.81
N ALA A 141 -16.27 -2.33 4.70
CA ALA A 141 -17.55 -2.30 4.02
C ALA A 141 -18.06 -3.72 3.80
N GLU A 142 -19.38 -3.89 3.76
CA GLU A 142 -19.97 -5.17 3.39
C GLU A 142 -19.60 -5.52 1.95
N ALA A 143 -19.21 -6.78 1.72
CA ALA A 143 -18.93 -7.26 0.38
C ALA A 143 -20.19 -7.15 -0.48
N ALA A 144 -20.08 -6.50 -1.64
CA ALA A 144 -21.20 -6.40 -2.55
C ALA A 144 -21.64 -7.82 -3.00
N PRO A 145 -22.95 -8.11 -3.09
CA PRO A 145 -23.48 -9.38 -3.56
C PRO A 145 -23.35 -9.51 -5.09
N LEU A 146 -22.16 -9.24 -5.62
CA LEU A 146 -21.84 -9.21 -7.04
C LEU A 146 -21.35 -10.59 -7.49
N ARG A 147 -21.99 -11.14 -8.52
CA ARG A 147 -21.39 -12.27 -9.25
C ARG A 147 -20.16 -11.79 -10.02
N PRO A 148 -19.02 -12.50 -9.96
CA PRO A 148 -17.79 -12.08 -10.62
C PRO A 148 -17.99 -11.73 -12.10
N VAL A 149 -17.38 -10.63 -12.52
CA VAL A 149 -17.34 -10.16 -13.92
C VAL A 149 -15.88 -10.09 -14.34
N THR A 150 -15.57 -10.64 -15.51
CA THR A 150 -14.25 -10.50 -16.14
C THR A 150 -14.42 -9.77 -17.45
N VAL A 151 -13.64 -8.72 -17.66
CA VAL A 151 -13.57 -7.96 -18.91
C VAL A 151 -12.15 -7.98 -19.44
N ASP A 152 -11.97 -7.89 -20.75
CA ASP A 152 -10.67 -7.71 -21.35
C ASP A 152 -10.15 -6.30 -21.06
N ALA A 153 -8.95 -6.22 -20.48
CA ALA A 153 -8.37 -4.95 -20.03
C ALA A 153 -7.87 -4.10 -21.22
N ASP A 154 -7.32 -4.71 -22.26
CA ASP A 154 -6.80 -3.99 -23.42
C ASP A 154 -7.95 -3.43 -24.25
N GLU A 155 -9.02 -4.21 -24.45
CA GLU A 155 -10.23 -3.73 -25.12
C GLU A 155 -10.92 -2.62 -24.32
N LEU A 156 -11.05 -2.77 -22.99
CA LEU A 156 -11.61 -1.76 -22.10
C LEU A 156 -10.83 -0.44 -22.23
N LEU A 157 -9.49 -0.51 -22.09
CA LEU A 157 -8.62 0.65 -22.19
C LEU A 157 -8.62 1.26 -23.60
N HIS A 158 -8.87 0.47 -24.64
CA HIS A 158 -8.98 0.99 -26.01
C HIS A 158 -10.34 1.65 -26.28
N ALA A 159 -11.45 1.09 -25.79
CA ALA A 159 -12.81 1.50 -26.12
C ALA A 159 -13.38 2.60 -25.21
N VAL A 160 -12.91 2.71 -23.96
CA VAL A 160 -13.50 3.58 -22.95
C VAL A 160 -12.69 4.87 -22.78
N ARG A 161 -13.36 6.03 -22.86
CA ARG A 161 -12.77 7.36 -22.63
C ARG A 161 -13.53 8.19 -21.60
N ASP A 162 -14.79 7.86 -21.37
CA ASP A 162 -15.71 8.57 -20.49
C ASP A 162 -16.81 7.62 -19.97
N ALA A 163 -17.70 8.13 -19.12
CA ALA A 163 -18.79 7.35 -18.54
C ALA A 163 -19.79 6.82 -19.59
N GLY A 164 -20.00 7.54 -20.70
CA GLY A 164 -20.91 7.12 -21.77
C GLY A 164 -20.35 5.91 -22.53
N THR A 165 -19.10 6.01 -22.97
CA THR A 165 -18.38 4.93 -23.65
C THR A 165 -18.17 3.72 -22.75
N LEU A 166 -17.93 3.92 -21.45
CA LEU A 166 -17.90 2.83 -20.47
C LEU A 166 -19.23 2.07 -20.43
N ARG A 167 -20.35 2.79 -20.30
CA ARG A 167 -21.68 2.17 -20.25
C ARG A 167 -21.98 1.38 -21.52
N SER A 168 -21.67 1.93 -22.69
CA SER A 168 -21.82 1.24 -23.97
C SER A 168 -20.95 -0.02 -24.05
N TYR A 169 -19.70 0.04 -23.60
CA TYR A 169 -18.83 -1.13 -23.54
C TYR A 169 -19.38 -2.20 -22.61
N LEU A 170 -19.79 -1.86 -21.38
CA LEU A 170 -20.34 -2.84 -20.44
C LEU A 170 -21.63 -3.50 -20.95
N LEU A 171 -22.48 -2.75 -21.67
CA LEU A 171 -23.67 -3.30 -22.32
C LEU A 171 -23.33 -4.36 -23.39
N SER A 172 -22.16 -4.29 -24.03
CA SER A 172 -21.72 -5.32 -24.98
C SER A 172 -21.13 -6.57 -24.31
N GLN A 173 -20.83 -6.52 -23.00
CA GLN A 173 -20.17 -7.62 -22.26
C GLN A 173 -21.11 -8.71 -21.75
N ARG A 174 -22.37 -8.78 -22.23
CA ARG A 174 -23.39 -9.78 -21.80
C ARG A 174 -23.59 -9.87 -20.28
N LEU A 175 -23.43 -8.75 -19.58
CA LEU A 175 -23.65 -8.66 -18.14
C LEU A 175 -25.15 -8.70 -17.82
N ASP A 176 -25.49 -9.25 -16.66
CA ASP A 176 -26.85 -9.09 -16.13
C ASP A 176 -27.08 -7.67 -15.58
N VAL A 177 -28.32 -7.36 -15.21
CA VAL A 177 -28.72 -6.02 -14.77
C VAL A 177 -28.00 -5.60 -13.49
N ASP A 178 -27.85 -6.52 -12.53
CA ASP A 178 -27.23 -6.25 -11.24
C ASP A 178 -25.72 -6.01 -11.41
N GLN A 179 -25.05 -6.84 -12.22
CA GLN A 179 -23.65 -6.68 -12.60
C GLN A 179 -23.41 -5.35 -13.31
N LEU A 180 -24.23 -5.01 -14.31
CA LEU A 180 -24.10 -3.75 -15.04
C LEU A 180 -24.27 -2.55 -14.09
N GLN A 181 -25.27 -2.59 -13.20
CA GLN A 181 -25.52 -1.52 -12.24
C GLN A 181 -24.36 -1.37 -11.25
N MET A 182 -23.89 -2.47 -10.65
CA MET A 182 -22.80 -2.44 -9.66
C MET A 182 -21.48 -1.99 -10.28
N VAL A 183 -21.11 -2.51 -11.45
CA VAL A 183 -19.86 -2.14 -12.13
C VAL A 183 -19.91 -0.68 -12.59
N THR A 184 -21.05 -0.21 -13.13
CA THR A 184 -21.23 1.20 -13.51
C THR A 184 -21.10 2.12 -12.30
N MET A 185 -21.67 1.73 -11.16
CA MET A 185 -21.55 2.50 -9.92
C MET A 185 -20.10 2.51 -9.42
N ALA A 186 -19.46 1.35 -9.32
CA ALA A 186 -18.09 1.22 -8.82
C ALA A 186 -17.06 1.97 -9.69
N ALA A 187 -17.32 2.11 -10.99
CA ALA A 187 -16.46 2.82 -11.93
C ALA A 187 -16.69 4.34 -11.97
N ASP A 188 -17.69 4.87 -11.25
CA ASP A 188 -17.96 6.30 -11.19
C ASP A 188 -17.11 6.97 -10.08
N PRO A 189 -16.04 7.71 -10.43
CA PRO A 189 -15.15 8.30 -9.43
C PRO A 189 -15.81 9.45 -8.65
N THR A 190 -16.96 9.97 -9.11
CA THR A 190 -17.71 11.02 -8.41
C THR A 190 -18.65 10.45 -7.34
N ARG A 191 -18.81 9.12 -7.30
CA ARG A 191 -19.75 8.44 -6.40
C ARG A 191 -19.10 7.33 -5.58
N SER A 192 -18.04 6.71 -6.10
CA SER A 192 -17.36 5.59 -5.45
C SER A 192 -15.97 5.96 -4.98
N ALA A 193 -15.66 5.52 -3.76
CA ALA A 193 -14.29 5.44 -3.30
C ALA A 193 -13.59 4.25 -3.97
N HIS A 194 -12.30 4.37 -4.22
CA HIS A 194 -11.48 3.29 -4.77
C HIS A 194 -10.13 3.25 -4.07
N ALA A 195 -9.56 2.05 -3.96
CA ALA A 195 -8.19 1.86 -3.52
C ALA A 195 -7.41 1.16 -4.63
N THR A 196 -6.30 1.76 -5.07
CA THR A 196 -5.34 1.14 -5.98
C THR A 196 -4.16 0.66 -5.16
N LEU A 197 -3.87 -0.65 -5.25
CA LEU A 197 -2.78 -1.29 -4.53
C LEU A 197 -1.73 -1.80 -5.52
N VAL A 198 -0.47 -1.43 -5.31
CA VAL A 198 0.67 -1.83 -6.16
C VAL A 198 1.80 -2.35 -5.28
N ALA A 199 2.20 -3.59 -5.50
CA ALA A 199 3.36 -4.17 -4.82
C ALA A 199 4.65 -3.82 -5.56
N LEU A 200 5.66 -3.42 -4.80
CA LEU A 200 7.02 -3.17 -5.22
C LEU A 200 7.95 -4.11 -4.44
N GLN A 201 8.91 -4.71 -5.13
CA GLN A 201 9.96 -5.50 -4.51
C GLN A 201 11.30 -4.98 -5.00
N ALA A 202 12.18 -4.61 -4.07
CA ALA A 202 13.53 -4.17 -4.37
C ALA A 202 14.50 -5.35 -4.17
N GLY A 203 15.32 -5.63 -5.18
CA GLY A 203 16.31 -6.70 -5.17
C GLY A 203 16.03 -7.84 -6.15
N VAL A 204 17.07 -8.62 -6.45
CA VAL A 204 16.96 -9.84 -7.26
C VAL A 204 16.17 -10.84 -6.41
N GLY A 205 15.04 -11.32 -6.92
CA GLY A 205 14.48 -12.57 -6.41
C GLY A 205 15.55 -13.68 -6.47
N PRO A 206 15.37 -14.81 -5.77
CA PRO A 206 16.27 -15.95 -5.96
C PRO A 206 16.40 -16.20 -7.47
N GLU A 207 17.63 -16.35 -7.97
CA GLU A 207 17.96 -16.49 -9.40
C GLU A 207 17.30 -17.72 -10.09
N SER A 208 16.36 -18.41 -9.43
CA SER A 208 15.64 -19.57 -9.95
C SER A 208 14.22 -19.31 -10.49
N ARG A 209 13.75 -18.06 -10.61
CA ARG A 209 12.47 -17.77 -11.29
C ARG A 209 12.54 -16.54 -12.20
N ARG A 210 13.35 -16.62 -13.26
CA ARG A 210 13.19 -15.76 -14.44
C ARG A 210 12.38 -16.52 -15.50
N ALA A 211 11.22 -15.96 -15.83
CA ALA A 211 10.39 -16.17 -17.01
C ALA A 211 9.71 -17.55 -17.22
N SER A 212 8.43 -17.62 -16.85
CA SER A 212 7.40 -17.92 -17.86
C SER A 212 6.08 -17.26 -17.46
N TRP A 213 5.83 -16.04 -17.96
CA TRP A 213 4.45 -15.66 -18.24
C TRP A 213 4.05 -16.40 -19.51
N SER A 214 3.56 -17.61 -19.34
CA SER A 214 2.86 -18.35 -20.38
C SER A 214 1.87 -19.31 -19.73
N ALA A 215 0.64 -19.23 -20.22
CA ALA A 215 -0.49 -20.13 -19.99
C ALA A 215 -1.33 -19.91 -18.73
N ILE A 216 -2.43 -19.19 -18.94
CA ILE A 216 -3.77 -19.72 -18.66
C ILE A 216 -3.77 -21.23 -18.91
N GLN A 217 -3.94 -22.06 -17.88
CA GLN A 217 -4.85 -23.22 -17.86
C GLN A 217 -4.67 -24.11 -16.61
N ARG A 218 -5.82 -24.47 -16.05
CA ARG A 218 -6.13 -25.66 -15.21
C ARG A 218 -5.74 -25.64 -13.74
N TRP A 219 -6.77 -25.45 -12.92
CA TRP A 219 -6.90 -25.99 -11.58
C TRP A 219 -6.71 -27.52 -11.59
N PRO A 220 -6.01 -28.12 -10.62
CA PRO A 220 -6.14 -29.54 -10.35
C PRO A 220 -7.38 -29.78 -9.47
N SER A 221 -8.28 -30.61 -9.99
CA SER A 221 -9.36 -31.27 -9.26
C SER A 221 -8.82 -32.03 -8.05
N TRP A 222 -9.41 -31.80 -6.88
CA TRP A 222 -9.22 -32.68 -5.73
C TRP A 222 -9.90 -34.03 -6.00
N THR A 223 -9.11 -35.07 -6.25
CA THR A 223 -9.54 -36.46 -6.17
C THR A 223 -9.39 -36.95 -4.74
N LEU A 224 -10.51 -37.31 -4.11
CA LEU A 224 -10.55 -38.01 -2.83
C LEU A 224 -9.80 -39.34 -2.91
N PRO A 225 -9.02 -39.74 -1.89
CA PRO A 225 -8.42 -41.07 -1.84
C PRO A 225 -9.49 -42.15 -1.53
N PRO A 226 -9.46 -43.32 -2.20
CA PRO A 226 -10.36 -44.41 -1.89
C PRO A 226 -9.82 -45.28 -0.73
N GLY A 227 -10.73 -45.68 0.16
CA GLY A 227 -10.67 -46.98 0.84
C GLY A 227 -9.88 -47.07 2.15
N ALA A 228 -10.55 -46.80 3.27
CA ALA A 228 -10.25 -47.46 4.53
C ALA A 228 -11.25 -48.62 4.72
N SER A 229 -10.79 -49.85 4.42
CA SER A 229 -11.50 -51.07 4.79
C SER A 229 -11.28 -51.34 6.28
N ALA A 230 -12.35 -51.29 7.07
CA ALA A 230 -12.37 -51.88 8.41
C ALA A 230 -12.61 -53.40 8.28
N SER A 231 -11.60 -54.21 8.61
CA SER A 231 -11.79 -55.63 8.89
C SER A 231 -12.17 -55.82 10.35
N LYS A 232 -13.19 -56.65 10.58
CA LYS A 232 -13.58 -57.22 11.86
C LYS A 232 -12.44 -58.06 12.47
N ALA A 233 -12.22 -57.87 13.77
CA ALA A 233 -12.06 -58.92 14.78
C ALA A 233 -12.35 -58.29 16.14
#